data_AF-A0A4Q2XSZ6-F1
#
_entry.id   AF-A0A4Q2XSZ6-F1
#
_cell.length_a   1.000
_cell.length_b   1.000
_cell.length_c   1.000
_cell.angle_alpha   90.00
_cell.angle_beta   90.00
_cell.angle_gamma   90.00
#
_symmetry.space_group_name_H-M   'P 1'
#
loop_
_entity.id
_entity.type
_entity.pdbx_description
1 polymer ?
#
loop_
_entity_poly.entity_id
_entity_poly.type
_entity_poly.pdbx_seq_one_letter_code
_entity_poly.pdbx_strand_id
1 'polypeptide(L)'
;MMKWIVIVVLAALVGGSWMLFDKTDQKMKALQTQIDEIDSNGDPEDLLKDLNPKLQSLEGEKTFNGILLTFLCAGLVGIVFVVYLLPFFAQRVTHAVYDSAEVVEKDAMHDARSLMAQGDYEGAIAAFQQAATVDPLNRLPWVEIAKIQKDNLGDSGAAIQTIRHALESQAWEVNDAAYFLFRLAELYDEVEGDRASAVAIMNQVVEQFPGTRHSANAGHKLHEWEAAAAQSDEAEFIARQQRNQNPPA
;
A
#
# COMPACT_ATOMS: atom_id res chain seq x y z
N MET A 1 -32.49 -12.33 -6.94
CA MET A 1 -33.46 -13.32 -7.48
C MET A 1 -32.94 -14.07 -8.70
N MET A 2 -32.40 -13.41 -9.73
CA MET A 2 -31.94 -14.08 -10.97
C MET A 2 -30.87 -15.17 -10.80
N LYS A 3 -29.91 -15.00 -9.88
CA LYS A 3 -28.83 -15.98 -9.63
C LYS A 3 -29.34 -17.33 -9.12
N TRP A 4 -30.34 -17.30 -8.24
CA TRP A 4 -30.96 -18.52 -7.69
C TRP A 4 -31.76 -19.27 -8.74
N ILE A 5 -32.43 -18.55 -9.65
CA ILE A 5 -33.16 -19.16 -10.76
C ILE A 5 -32.20 -19.96 -11.66
N VAL A 6 -31.04 -19.38 -12.00
CA VAL A 6 -30.04 -20.07 -12.84
C VAL A 6 -29.52 -21.35 -12.18
N ILE A 7 -29.23 -21.32 -10.87
CA ILE A 7 -28.73 -22.49 -10.13
C ILE A 7 -29.80 -23.58 -10.04
N VAL A 8 -31.05 -23.21 -9.77
CA VAL A 8 -32.17 -24.16 -9.69
C VAL A 8 -32.42 -24.81 -11.06
N VAL A 9 -32.37 -24.03 -12.14
CA VAL A 9 -32.50 -24.55 -13.50
C VAL A 9 -31.36 -25.52 -13.82
N LEU A 10 -30.10 -25.16 -13.52
CA LEU A 10 -28.95 -26.05 -13.75
C LEU A 10 -29.02 -27.32 -12.91
N ALA A 11 -29.43 -27.23 -11.65
CA ALA A 11 -29.63 -28.39 -10.79
C ALA A 11 -30.73 -29.32 -11.32
N ALA A 12 -31.83 -28.76 -11.85
CA ALA A 12 -32.87 -29.53 -12.51
C ALA A 12 -32.37 -30.21 -13.79
N LEU A 13 -31.53 -29.55 -14.59
CA LEU A 13 -30.91 -30.13 -15.78
C LEU A 13 -29.93 -31.26 -15.43
N VAL A 14 -29.12 -31.10 -14.38
CA VAL A 14 -28.25 -32.16 -13.85
C VAL A 14 -29.09 -33.37 -13.41
N GLY A 15 -30.15 -33.14 -12.62
CA GLY A 15 -31.04 -34.20 -12.16
C GLY A 15 -31.75 -34.93 -13.31
N GLY A 16 -32.23 -34.18 -14.31
CA GLY A 16 -32.83 -34.76 -15.51
C GLY A 16 -31.82 -35.58 -16.33
N SER A 17 -30.60 -35.07 -16.51
CA SER A 17 -29.53 -35.76 -17.22
C SER A 17 -29.09 -37.04 -16.50
N TRP A 18 -29.01 -37.01 -15.17
CA TRP A 18 -28.73 -38.19 -14.35
C TRP A 18 -29.82 -39.24 -14.48
N MET A 19 -31.10 -38.84 -14.47
CA MET A 19 -32.22 -39.77 -14.64
C MET A 19 -32.21 -40.43 -16.04
N LEU A 20 -31.85 -39.68 -17.09
CA LEU A 20 -31.69 -40.24 -18.43
C LEU A 20 -30.53 -41.24 -18.48
N PHE A 21 -29.37 -40.89 -17.93
CA PHE A 21 -28.22 -41.77 -17.85
C PHE A 21 -28.52 -43.09 -17.11
N ASP A 22 -29.17 -43.01 -15.96
CA ASP A 22 -29.55 -44.18 -15.15
C ASP A 22 -30.57 -45.06 -15.88
N LYS A 23 -31.60 -44.47 -16.51
CA LYS A 23 -32.58 -45.22 -17.31
C LYS A 23 -31.94 -45.93 -18.50
N THR A 24 -31.01 -45.29 -19.20
CA THR A 24 -30.29 -45.92 -20.32
C THR A 24 -29.38 -47.04 -19.81
N ASP A 25 -28.74 -46.89 -18.65
CA ASP A 25 -27.95 -47.95 -18.01
C ASP A 25 -28.79 -49.18 -17.64
N GLN A 26 -29.97 -48.98 -17.05
CA GLN A 26 -30.89 -50.07 -16.71
C GLN A 26 -31.37 -50.84 -17.95
N LYS A 27 -31.75 -50.13 -19.02
CA LYS A 27 -32.15 -50.74 -20.31
C LYS A 27 -31.01 -51.54 -20.94
N MET A 28 -29.80 -50.98 -20.92
CA MET A 28 -28.60 -51.61 -21.46
C MET A 28 -28.27 -52.90 -20.69
N LYS A 29 -28.31 -52.89 -19.35
CA LYS A 29 -28.12 -54.09 -18.52
C LYS A 29 -29.15 -55.17 -18.81
N ALA A 30 -30.44 -54.80 -18.88
CA ALA A 30 -31.51 -55.75 -19.19
C ALA A 30 -31.33 -56.40 -20.57
N LEU A 31 -30.89 -55.62 -21.57
CA LEU A 31 -30.62 -56.13 -22.91
C LEU A 31 -29.35 -56.99 -22.96
N GLN A 32 -28.31 -56.62 -22.22
CA GLN A 32 -27.09 -57.42 -22.09
C GLN A 32 -27.39 -58.78 -21.47
N THR A 33 -28.18 -58.84 -20.40
CA THR A 33 -28.59 -60.10 -19.77
C THR A 33 -29.35 -61.00 -20.75
N GLN A 34 -30.24 -60.45 -21.58
CA GLN A 34 -30.92 -61.23 -22.62
C GLN A 34 -29.95 -61.77 -23.68
N ILE A 35 -28.97 -60.97 -24.09
CA ILE A 35 -27.93 -61.40 -25.05
C ILE A 35 -27.09 -62.53 -24.45
N ASP A 36 -26.65 -62.40 -23.20
CA ASP A 36 -25.84 -63.41 -22.50
C ASP A 36 -26.60 -64.74 -22.32
N GLU A 37 -27.91 -64.67 -22.03
CA GLU A 37 -28.79 -65.85 -21.93
C GLU A 37 -28.96 -66.56 -23.28
N ILE A 38 -29.11 -65.82 -24.39
CA ILE A 38 -29.24 -66.38 -25.73
C ILE A 38 -27.91 -66.99 -26.19
N ASP A 39 -26.78 -66.31 -25.94
CA ASP A 39 -25.45 -66.81 -26.31
C ASP A 39 -25.10 -68.12 -25.58
N SER A 40 -25.48 -68.25 -24.31
CA SER A 40 -25.23 -69.45 -23.50
C SER A 40 -26.12 -70.66 -23.82
N ASN A 41 -27.38 -70.43 -24.23
CA ASN A 41 -28.36 -71.49 -24.52
C ASN A 41 -28.42 -71.87 -26.01
N GLY A 42 -27.68 -71.15 -26.86
CA GLY A 42 -27.74 -71.24 -28.31
C GLY A 42 -28.77 -70.28 -28.90
N ASP A 43 -28.49 -69.74 -30.10
CA ASP A 43 -29.32 -68.78 -30.81
C ASP A 43 -30.12 -69.46 -31.95
N PRO A 44 -31.25 -70.14 -31.64
CA PRO A 44 -32.00 -70.91 -32.65
C PRO A 44 -32.71 -70.04 -33.68
N GLU A 45 -32.90 -68.74 -33.41
CA GLU A 45 -33.69 -67.80 -34.21
C GLU A 45 -32.85 -66.63 -34.76
N ASP A 46 -31.51 -66.70 -34.68
CA ASP A 46 -30.59 -65.63 -35.10
C ASP A 46 -30.89 -64.26 -34.45
N LEU A 47 -31.49 -64.25 -33.25
CA LEU A 47 -31.99 -63.06 -32.55
C LEU A 47 -30.87 -62.07 -32.21
N LEU A 48 -29.63 -62.56 -32.06
CA LEU A 48 -28.47 -61.73 -31.77
C LEU A 48 -28.18 -60.68 -32.86
N LYS A 49 -28.56 -60.95 -34.13
CA LYS A 49 -28.40 -59.99 -35.24
C LYS A 49 -29.22 -58.71 -35.04
N ASP A 50 -30.35 -58.80 -34.34
CA ASP A 50 -31.23 -57.67 -34.06
C ASP A 50 -30.98 -57.02 -32.69
N LEU A 51 -30.50 -57.80 -31.71
CA LEU A 51 -30.25 -57.32 -30.35
C LEU A 51 -28.91 -56.59 -30.24
N ASN A 52 -27.85 -57.05 -30.93
CA ASN A 52 -26.53 -56.42 -30.89
C ASN A 52 -26.54 -54.95 -31.37
N PRO A 53 -27.20 -54.58 -32.49
CA PRO A 53 -27.30 -53.19 -32.90
C PRO A 53 -28.08 -52.32 -31.90
N LYS A 54 -29.12 -52.88 -31.25
CA LYS A 54 -29.89 -52.17 -30.22
C LYS A 54 -29.03 -51.90 -28.98
N LEU A 55 -28.20 -52.86 -28.58
CA LEU A 55 -27.24 -52.69 -27.49
C LEU A 55 -26.21 -51.61 -27.84
N GLN A 56 -25.60 -51.69 -29.02
CA GLN A 56 -24.63 -50.69 -29.48
C GLN A 56 -25.24 -49.27 -29.55
N SER A 57 -26.50 -49.15 -29.95
CA SER A 57 -27.23 -47.87 -29.92
C SER A 57 -27.41 -47.35 -28.49
N LEU A 58 -27.76 -48.22 -27.54
CA LEU A 58 -27.92 -47.84 -26.13
C LEU A 58 -26.58 -47.45 -25.49
N GLU A 59 -25.50 -48.12 -25.86
CA GLU A 59 -24.14 -47.74 -25.43
C GLU A 59 -23.77 -46.33 -25.92
N GLY A 60 -24.09 -46.01 -27.18
CA GLY A 60 -23.91 -44.67 -27.73
C GLY A 60 -24.73 -43.62 -26.98
N GLU A 61 -26.01 -43.90 -26.73
CA GLU A 61 -26.91 -43.03 -25.96
C GLU A 61 -26.39 -42.80 -24.53
N LYS A 62 -25.94 -43.87 -23.86
CA LYS A 62 -25.38 -43.81 -22.51
C LYS A 62 -24.09 -42.99 -22.47
N THR A 63 -23.21 -43.18 -23.45
CA THR A 63 -21.95 -42.43 -23.56
C THR A 63 -22.25 -40.94 -23.74
N PHE A 64 -23.17 -40.60 -24.62
CA PHE A 64 -23.59 -39.22 -24.84
C PHE A 64 -24.20 -38.60 -23.57
N ASN A 65 -25.13 -39.30 -22.92
CA ASN A 65 -25.76 -38.85 -21.67
C ASN A 65 -24.74 -38.67 -20.54
N GLY A 66 -23.72 -39.54 -20.47
CA GLY A 66 -22.63 -39.45 -19.48
C GLY A 66 -21.73 -38.23 -19.70
N ILE A 67 -21.40 -37.92 -20.96
CA ILE A 67 -20.64 -36.72 -21.31
C ILE A 67 -21.44 -35.47 -20.93
N LEU A 68 -22.73 -35.42 -21.32
CA LEU A 68 -23.61 -34.31 -20.99
C LEU A 68 -23.73 -34.09 -19.48
N LEU A 69 -23.95 -35.17 -18.71
CA LEU A 69 -24.02 -35.13 -17.25
C LEU A 69 -22.72 -34.57 -16.65
N THR A 70 -21.57 -35.00 -17.16
CA THR A 70 -20.25 -34.53 -16.70
C THR A 70 -20.11 -33.02 -16.88
N PHE A 71 -20.45 -32.50 -18.06
CA PHE A 71 -20.38 -31.06 -18.33
C PHE A 71 -21.36 -30.24 -17.47
N LEU A 72 -22.59 -30.73 -17.28
CA LEU A 72 -23.58 -30.06 -16.45
C LEU A 72 -23.15 -30.02 -14.98
N CYS A 73 -22.62 -31.14 -14.45
CA CYS A 73 -22.08 -31.21 -13.11
C CYS A 73 -20.88 -30.28 -12.93
N ALA A 74 -19.91 -30.31 -13.85
CA ALA A 74 -18.74 -29.44 -13.80
C ALA A 74 -19.13 -27.95 -13.86
N GLY A 75 -20.09 -27.61 -14.72
CA GLY A 75 -20.64 -26.25 -14.82
C GLY A 75 -21.31 -25.77 -13.54
N LEU A 76 -22.17 -26.62 -12.94
CA LEU A 76 -22.84 -26.30 -11.68
C LEU A 76 -21.83 -26.10 -10.53
N VAL A 77 -20.87 -27.02 -10.39
CA VAL A 77 -19.80 -26.93 -9.38
C VAL A 77 -18.94 -25.68 -9.59
N GLY A 78 -18.54 -25.40 -10.83
CA GLY A 78 -17.76 -24.22 -11.17
C GLY A 78 -18.47 -22.92 -10.85
N ILE A 79 -19.77 -22.81 -11.18
CA ILE A 79 -20.58 -21.64 -10.85
C ILE A 79 -20.73 -21.47 -9.34
N VAL A 80 -21.00 -22.55 -8.60
CA VAL A 80 -21.09 -22.49 -7.13
C VAL A 80 -19.75 -22.06 -6.53
N PHE A 81 -18.65 -22.59 -7.04
CA PHE A 81 -17.31 -22.22 -6.59
C PHE A 81 -17.02 -20.74 -6.82
N VAL A 82 -17.23 -20.23 -8.04
CA VAL A 82 -16.93 -18.83 -8.38
C VAL A 82 -17.87 -17.85 -7.68
N VAL A 83 -19.16 -18.19 -7.53
CA VAL A 83 -20.16 -17.26 -6.98
C VAL A 83 -20.16 -17.25 -5.45
N TYR A 84 -19.84 -18.37 -4.80
CA TYR A 84 -19.97 -18.50 -3.34
C TYR A 84 -18.65 -18.80 -2.63
N LEU A 85 -17.87 -19.78 -3.11
CA LEU A 85 -16.65 -20.19 -2.42
C LEU A 85 -15.52 -19.18 -2.61
N LEU A 86 -15.29 -18.71 -3.83
CA LEU A 86 -14.24 -17.74 -4.13
C LEU A 86 -14.44 -16.42 -3.36
N PRO A 87 -15.64 -15.79 -3.34
CA PRO A 87 -15.86 -14.58 -2.56
C PRO A 87 -15.74 -14.81 -1.05
N PHE A 88 -16.19 -15.96 -0.55
CA PHE A 88 -16.06 -16.32 0.86
C PHE A 88 -14.59 -16.37 1.30
N PHE A 89 -13.73 -17.02 0.52
CA PHE A 89 -12.29 -17.07 0.82
C PHE A 89 -11.60 -15.73 0.56
N ALA A 90 -11.97 -15.03 -0.51
CA ALA A 90 -11.44 -13.70 -0.81
C ALA A 90 -11.72 -12.75 0.36
N GLN A 91 -12.95 -12.70 0.88
CA GLN A 91 -13.27 -11.88 2.06
C GLN A 91 -12.44 -12.29 3.27
N ARG A 92 -12.28 -13.59 3.55
CA ARG A 92 -11.48 -14.06 4.70
C ARG A 92 -9.99 -13.68 4.60
N VAL A 93 -9.41 -13.81 3.41
CA VAL A 93 -8.01 -13.42 3.16
C VAL A 93 -7.87 -11.91 3.17
N THR A 94 -8.80 -11.18 2.54
CA THR A 94 -8.84 -9.72 2.54
C THR A 94 -8.95 -9.19 3.97
N HIS A 95 -9.86 -9.68 4.81
CA HIS A 95 -9.95 -9.23 6.21
C HIS A 95 -8.70 -9.58 7.01
N ALA A 96 -8.11 -10.77 6.82
CA ALA A 96 -6.87 -11.13 7.53
C ALA A 96 -5.67 -10.23 7.16
N VAL A 97 -5.63 -9.71 5.93
CA VAL A 97 -4.53 -8.87 5.40
C VAL A 97 -4.82 -7.37 5.54
N TYR A 98 -6.09 -6.95 5.43
CA TYR A 98 -6.51 -5.55 5.52
C TYR A 98 -6.91 -5.12 6.94
N ASP A 99 -7.55 -5.94 7.79
CA ASP A 99 -7.80 -5.53 9.20
C ASP A 99 -6.50 -5.43 10.01
N SER A 100 -5.42 -6.08 9.55
CA SER A 100 -4.08 -5.90 10.11
C SER A 100 -3.35 -4.66 9.56
N ALA A 101 -3.89 -4.00 8.54
CA ALA A 101 -3.37 -2.75 7.95
C ALA A 101 -4.30 -1.53 8.14
N GLU A 102 -5.58 -1.75 8.46
CA GLU A 102 -6.57 -0.73 8.83
C GLU A 102 -6.75 -0.72 10.34
N VAL A 103 -5.63 -0.61 11.06
CA VAL A 103 -5.69 0.26 12.23
C VAL A 103 -5.94 1.62 11.61
N VAL A 104 -7.12 2.21 11.81
CA VAL A 104 -7.22 3.67 11.77
C VAL A 104 -6.31 4.12 12.91
N GLU A 105 -5.01 4.18 12.63
CA GLU A 105 -4.03 4.76 13.49
C GLU A 105 -4.53 6.18 13.64
N LYS A 106 -5.09 6.45 14.81
CA LYS A 106 -5.61 7.75 15.16
C LYS A 106 -4.42 8.67 14.96
N ASP A 107 -4.40 9.41 13.84
CA ASP A 107 -3.28 10.25 13.42
C ASP A 107 -2.70 10.90 14.67
N ALA A 108 -1.50 10.49 15.07
CA ALA A 108 -0.98 10.82 16.40
C ALA A 108 -0.88 12.35 16.59
N MET A 109 -0.86 13.10 15.49
CA MET A 109 -0.83 14.56 15.45
C MET A 109 -2.20 15.22 15.27
N HIS A 110 -3.31 14.47 15.23
CA HIS A 110 -4.66 15.02 15.00
C HIS A 110 -5.02 16.07 16.05
N ASP A 111 -4.87 15.72 17.33
CA ASP A 111 -5.18 16.62 18.45
C ASP A 111 -4.27 17.86 18.41
N ALA A 112 -2.98 17.66 18.11
CA ALA A 112 -2.00 18.75 17.98
C ALA A 112 -2.35 19.73 16.85
N ARG A 113 -2.72 19.22 15.67
CA ARG A 113 -3.17 20.04 14.54
C ARG A 113 -4.47 20.78 14.83
N SER A 114 -5.38 20.15 15.58
CA SER A 114 -6.62 20.77 16.01
C SER A 114 -6.37 21.96 16.96
N LEU A 115 -5.49 21.78 17.94
CA LEU A 115 -5.07 22.86 18.86
C LEU A 115 -4.34 23.98 18.12
N MET A 116 -3.44 23.62 17.19
CA MET A 116 -2.75 24.59 16.33
C MET A 116 -3.73 25.43 15.51
N ALA A 117 -4.75 24.80 14.92
CA ALA A 117 -5.80 25.48 14.16
C ALA A 117 -6.69 26.40 15.03
N GLN A 118 -6.82 26.09 16.32
CA GLN A 118 -7.51 26.92 17.30
C GLN A 118 -6.64 28.09 17.80
N GLY A 119 -5.35 28.10 17.47
CA GLY A 119 -4.38 29.08 17.98
C GLY A 119 -3.90 28.77 19.39
N ASP A 120 -4.23 27.60 19.94
CA ASP A 120 -3.67 27.10 21.20
C ASP A 120 -2.30 26.47 20.92
N TYR A 121 -1.29 27.33 20.80
CA TYR A 121 0.06 26.95 20.39
C TYR A 121 0.78 26.15 21.47
N GLU A 122 0.64 26.53 22.74
CA GLU A 122 1.19 25.80 23.86
C GLU A 122 0.54 24.42 24.02
N GLY A 123 -0.79 24.33 23.86
CA GLY A 123 -1.51 23.07 23.81
C GLY A 123 -1.07 22.20 22.63
N ALA A 124 -0.91 22.79 21.44
CA ALA A 124 -0.42 22.10 20.26
C ALA A 124 0.99 21.53 20.47
N ILE A 125 1.91 22.29 21.05
CA ILE A 125 3.27 21.82 21.38
C ILE A 125 3.20 20.60 22.31
N ALA A 126 2.40 20.65 23.37
CA ALA A 126 2.25 19.52 24.30
C ALA A 126 1.69 18.27 23.59
N ALA A 127 0.72 18.44 22.70
CA ALA A 127 0.16 17.34 21.91
C ALA A 127 1.16 16.79 20.87
N PHE A 128 1.97 17.64 20.23
CA PHE A 128 3.05 17.19 19.34
C PHE A 128 4.14 16.42 20.11
N GLN A 129 4.48 16.83 21.33
CA GLN A 129 5.41 16.08 22.17
C GLN A 129 4.88 14.68 22.48
N GLN A 130 3.58 14.55 22.76
CA GLN A 130 2.94 13.24 22.92
C GLN A 130 3.00 12.42 21.62
N ALA A 131 2.73 13.05 20.46
CA ALA A 131 2.86 12.37 19.17
C ALA A 131 4.27 11.84 18.93
N ALA A 132 5.31 12.59 19.32
CA ALA A 132 6.70 12.16 19.25
C ALA A 132 7.01 10.97 20.19
N THR A 133 6.26 10.77 21.28
CA THR A 133 6.42 9.57 22.12
C THR A 133 5.75 8.33 21.52
N VAL A 134 4.69 8.51 20.74
CA VAL A 134 3.95 7.42 20.08
C VAL A 134 4.72 6.89 18.89
N ASP A 135 5.26 7.78 18.06
CA ASP A 135 6.13 7.43 16.93
C ASP A 135 7.46 8.20 17.05
N PRO A 136 8.45 7.65 17.79
CA PRO A 136 9.72 8.32 18.03
C PRO A 136 10.47 8.69 16.76
N LEU A 137 10.41 7.86 15.71
CA LEU A 137 11.16 8.09 14.47
C LEU A 137 10.42 9.02 13.49
N ASN A 138 9.24 9.52 13.84
CA ASN A 138 8.58 10.55 13.06
C ASN A 138 9.18 11.92 13.38
N ARG A 139 9.85 12.53 12.40
CA ARG A 139 10.41 13.88 12.57
C ARG A 139 9.34 14.97 12.67
N LEU A 140 8.13 14.74 12.12
CA LEU A 140 7.14 15.81 11.90
C LEU A 140 6.72 16.54 13.19
N PRO A 141 6.46 15.87 14.32
CA PRO A 141 6.11 16.58 15.55
C PRO A 141 7.17 17.58 15.99
N TRP A 142 8.46 17.22 15.92
CA TRP A 142 9.56 18.14 16.27
C TRP A 142 9.66 19.33 15.32
N VAL A 143 9.42 19.09 14.03
CA VAL A 143 9.38 20.15 13.00
C VAL A 143 8.25 21.14 13.28
N GLU A 144 7.06 20.64 13.57
CA GLU A 144 5.90 21.50 13.87
C GLU A 144 6.08 22.26 15.19
N ILE A 145 6.66 21.65 16.23
CA ILE A 145 6.98 22.36 17.48
C ILE A 145 7.93 23.52 17.21
N ALA A 146 9.04 23.27 16.51
CA ALA A 146 10.02 24.32 16.22
C ALA A 146 9.43 25.43 15.33
N LYS A 147 8.52 25.07 14.41
CA LYS A 147 7.79 26.04 13.59
C LYS A 147 6.85 26.90 14.44
N ILE A 148 6.07 26.30 15.33
CA ILE A 148 5.17 27.03 16.24
C ILE A 148 5.99 27.99 17.11
N GLN A 149 7.10 27.52 17.68
CA GLN A 149 7.98 28.35 18.51
C GLN A 149 8.53 29.56 17.73
N LYS A 150 9.05 29.35 16.51
CA LYS A 150 9.57 30.43 15.65
C LYS A 150 8.47 31.37 15.17
N ASP A 151 7.46 30.83 14.49
CA ASP A 151 6.54 31.62 13.65
C ASP A 151 5.34 32.15 14.44
N ASN A 152 4.87 31.40 15.45
CA ASN A 152 3.66 31.75 16.20
C ASN A 152 3.98 32.37 17.57
N LEU A 153 5.02 31.89 18.25
CA LEU A 153 5.42 32.42 19.57
C LEU A 153 6.57 33.42 19.50
N GLY A 154 7.29 33.50 18.36
CA GLY A 154 8.46 34.36 18.21
C GLY A 154 9.66 33.95 19.07
N ASP A 155 9.65 32.74 19.61
CA ASP A 155 10.70 32.17 20.46
C ASP A 155 11.62 31.25 19.64
N SER A 156 12.48 31.87 18.85
CA SER A 156 13.45 31.15 18.02
C SER A 156 14.53 30.43 18.82
N GLY A 157 14.82 30.91 20.03
CA GLY A 157 15.69 30.22 20.98
C GLY A 157 15.11 28.86 21.36
N ALA A 158 13.81 28.81 21.70
CA ALA A 158 13.12 27.55 21.96
C ALA A 158 13.08 26.65 20.71
N ALA A 159 12.83 27.21 19.52
CA ALA A 159 12.86 26.45 18.27
C ALA A 159 14.20 25.74 18.05
N ILE A 160 15.30 26.47 18.27
CA ILE A 160 16.67 25.95 18.19
C ILE A 160 16.87 24.81 19.20
N GLN A 161 16.45 24.98 20.45
CA GLN A 161 16.60 23.95 21.48
C GLN A 161 15.76 22.71 21.20
N THR A 162 14.56 22.87 20.64
CA THR A 162 13.72 21.76 20.19
C THR A 162 14.43 20.92 19.13
N ILE A 163 15.01 21.55 18.11
CA ILE A 163 15.71 20.83 17.03
C ILE A 163 16.96 20.12 17.54
N ARG A 164 17.74 20.77 18.43
CA ARG A 164 18.89 20.11 19.09
C ARG A 164 18.45 18.92 19.92
N HIS A 165 17.42 19.11 20.75
CA HIS A 165 16.89 18.04 21.56
C HIS A 165 16.44 16.85 20.70
N ALA A 166 15.73 17.11 19.59
CA ALA A 166 15.36 16.06 18.65
C ALA A 166 16.61 15.32 18.13
N LEU A 167 17.61 16.04 17.63
CA LEU A 167 18.88 15.46 17.14
C LEU A 167 19.64 14.64 18.19
N GLU A 168 19.63 15.07 19.44
CA GLU A 168 20.37 14.43 20.54
C GLU A 168 19.58 13.28 21.20
N SER A 169 18.25 13.30 21.09
CA SER A 169 17.37 12.33 21.76
C SER A 169 17.49 10.92 21.21
N GLN A 170 17.88 10.76 19.95
CA GLN A 170 17.96 9.47 19.28
C GLN A 170 18.76 9.52 17.97
N ALA A 171 19.11 8.35 17.45
CA ALA A 171 19.66 8.22 16.10
C ALA A 171 18.53 8.33 15.07
N TRP A 172 18.67 9.27 14.14
CA TRP A 172 17.73 9.51 13.06
C TRP A 172 18.17 8.83 11.76
N GLU A 173 17.20 8.54 10.90
CA GLU A 173 17.46 8.23 9.51
C GLU A 173 18.27 9.35 8.84
N VAL A 174 19.15 8.97 7.90
CA VAL A 174 20.12 9.88 7.26
C VAL A 174 19.48 11.15 6.73
N ASN A 175 18.32 11.05 6.07
CA ASN A 175 17.61 12.21 5.52
C ASN A 175 17.01 13.11 6.60
N ASP A 176 16.58 12.54 7.73
CA ASP A 176 15.95 13.29 8.82
C ASP A 176 16.99 14.00 9.68
N ALA A 177 18.13 13.34 9.95
CA ALA A 177 19.29 13.99 10.56
C ALA A 177 19.78 15.19 9.72
N ALA A 178 19.95 14.97 8.41
CA ALA A 178 20.34 16.03 7.48
C ALA A 178 19.30 17.15 7.40
N TYR A 179 18.01 16.81 7.45
CA TYR A 179 16.92 17.79 7.51
C TYR A 179 17.02 18.66 8.77
N PHE A 180 17.17 18.04 9.95
CA PHE A 180 17.23 18.77 11.21
C PHE A 180 18.43 19.70 11.29
N LEU A 181 19.62 19.25 10.87
CA LEU A 181 20.81 20.10 10.83
C LEU A 181 20.66 21.24 9.83
N PHE A 182 20.10 20.97 8.65
CA PHE A 182 19.81 22.03 7.67
C PHE A 182 18.86 23.08 8.26
N ARG A 183 17.78 22.65 8.93
CA ARG A 183 16.83 23.56 9.57
C ARG A 183 17.45 24.33 10.74
N LEU A 184 18.33 23.70 11.50
CA LEU A 184 19.08 24.34 12.58
C LEU A 184 19.98 25.45 12.04
N ALA A 185 20.67 25.21 10.92
CA ALA A 185 21.48 26.22 10.25
C ALA A 185 20.63 27.39 9.74
N GLU A 186 19.44 27.14 9.17
CA GLU A 186 18.50 28.20 8.79
C GLU A 186 18.06 29.05 9.99
N LEU A 187 17.80 28.44 11.15
CA LEU A 187 17.43 29.19 12.36
C LEU A 187 18.56 30.10 12.85
N TYR A 188 19.80 29.62 12.82
CA TYR A 188 20.97 30.42 13.17
C TYR A 188 21.20 31.58 12.19
N ASP A 189 21.02 31.34 10.89
CA ASP A 189 21.20 32.39 9.89
C ASP A 189 20.07 33.43 9.92
N GLU A 190 18.83 32.97 9.73
CA GLU A 190 17.69 33.85 9.49
C GLU A 190 17.23 34.60 10.74
N VAL A 191 17.38 33.97 11.91
CA VAL A 191 16.80 34.53 13.13
C VAL A 191 17.86 35.12 14.05
N GLU A 192 18.91 34.37 14.35
CA GLU A 192 19.96 34.84 15.24
C GLU A 192 20.97 35.75 14.51
N GLY A 193 20.96 35.76 13.17
CA GLY A 193 21.95 36.47 12.36
C GLY A 193 23.36 35.87 12.50
N ASP A 194 23.50 34.69 13.09
CA ASP A 194 24.75 33.99 13.29
C ASP A 194 25.09 33.13 12.07
N ARG A 195 25.45 33.83 10.99
CA ARG A 195 25.90 33.21 9.74
C ARG A 195 27.09 32.27 9.95
N ALA A 196 27.95 32.53 10.93
CA ALA A 196 29.13 31.72 11.18
C ALA A 196 28.74 30.32 11.70
N SER A 197 27.84 30.25 12.69
CA SER A 197 27.28 28.97 13.15
C SER A 197 26.52 28.26 12.04
N ALA A 198 25.73 29.00 11.24
CA ALA A 198 25.00 28.41 10.11
C ALA A 198 25.94 27.79 9.07
N VAL A 199 27.03 28.48 8.69
CA VAL A 199 28.06 27.96 7.76
C VAL A 199 28.71 26.70 8.31
N ALA A 200 29.06 26.66 9.60
CA ALA A 200 29.65 25.48 10.22
C ALA A 200 28.71 24.27 10.14
N ILE A 201 27.41 24.47 10.44
CA ILE A 201 26.41 23.40 10.35
C ILE A 201 26.16 22.99 8.90
N MET A 202 26.08 23.91 7.95
CA MET A 202 25.91 23.56 6.53
C MET A 202 27.08 22.74 6.00
N ASN A 203 28.33 23.07 6.38
CA ASN A 203 29.50 22.26 6.06
C ASN A 203 29.38 20.85 6.66
N GLN A 204 28.91 20.75 7.90
CA GLN A 204 28.64 19.45 8.54
C GLN A 204 27.59 18.64 7.75
N VAL A 205 26.52 19.27 7.24
CA VAL A 205 25.51 18.60 6.42
C VAL A 205 26.13 18.05 5.13
N VAL A 206 26.98 18.83 4.48
CA VAL A 206 27.67 18.42 3.25
C VAL A 206 28.60 17.23 3.49
N GLU A 207 29.39 17.29 4.56
CA GLU A 207 30.39 16.27 4.89
C GLU A 207 29.77 14.97 5.40
N GLN A 208 28.81 15.04 6.32
CA GLN A 208 28.28 13.86 7.02
C GLN A 208 27.17 13.14 6.24
N PHE A 209 26.45 13.86 5.37
CA PHE A 209 25.30 13.31 4.64
C PHE A 209 25.41 13.50 3.12
N PRO A 210 26.54 13.07 2.50
CA PRO A 210 26.75 13.25 1.07
C PRO A 210 25.66 12.54 0.26
N GLY A 211 25.18 13.19 -0.80
CA GLY A 211 24.17 12.63 -1.70
C GLY A 211 22.71 12.81 -1.23
N THR A 212 22.48 13.35 -0.02
CA THR A 212 21.13 13.77 0.37
C THR A 212 20.74 15.06 -0.34
N ARG A 213 19.42 15.28 -0.55
CA ARG A 213 18.91 16.56 -1.07
C ARG A 213 19.31 17.73 -0.16
N HIS A 214 19.37 17.51 1.15
CA HIS A 214 19.75 18.53 2.13
C HIS A 214 21.24 18.91 2.02
N SER A 215 22.13 17.96 1.76
CA SER A 215 23.54 18.24 1.44
C SER A 215 23.70 19.03 0.14
N ALA A 216 22.96 18.69 -0.91
CA ALA A 216 22.96 19.49 -2.14
C ALA A 216 22.48 20.94 -1.92
N ASN A 217 21.39 21.10 -1.15
CA ASN A 217 20.88 22.42 -0.78
C ASN A 217 21.85 23.21 0.10
N ALA A 218 22.52 22.55 1.06
CA ALA A 218 23.53 23.15 1.92
C ALA A 218 24.72 23.65 1.10
N GLY A 219 25.22 22.84 0.16
CA GLY A 219 26.28 23.24 -0.76
C GLY A 219 25.92 24.47 -1.60
N HIS A 220 24.68 24.52 -2.11
CA HIS A 220 24.18 25.69 -2.82
C HIS A 220 24.16 26.94 -1.91
N LYS A 221 23.63 26.82 -0.70
CA LYS A 221 23.56 27.92 0.28
C LYS A 221 24.95 28.44 0.67
N LEU A 222 25.91 27.54 0.90
CA LEU A 222 27.29 27.92 1.20
C LEU A 222 27.90 28.76 0.07
N HIS A 223 27.75 28.32 -1.18
CA HIS A 223 28.25 29.09 -2.32
C HIS A 223 27.54 30.44 -2.47
N GLU A 224 26.22 30.51 -2.25
CA GLU A 224 25.49 31.79 -2.23
C GLU A 224 26.06 32.74 -1.17
N TRP A 225 26.33 32.24 0.03
CA TRP A 225 26.85 33.03 1.15
C TRP A 225 28.29 33.49 0.93
N GLU A 226 29.16 32.64 0.38
CA GLU A 226 30.53 33.00 0.01
C GLU A 226 30.56 34.09 -1.06
N ALA A 227 29.72 33.96 -2.11
CA ALA A 227 29.62 34.96 -3.16
C ALA A 227 29.11 36.30 -2.61
N ALA A 228 28.13 36.28 -1.70
CA ALA A 228 27.63 37.48 -1.05
C ALA A 228 28.70 38.17 -0.18
N ALA A 229 29.47 37.39 0.58
CA ALA A 229 30.56 37.91 1.41
C ALA A 229 31.67 38.57 0.56
N ALA A 230 32.09 37.91 -0.53
CA ALA A 230 33.08 38.47 -1.44
C ALA A 230 32.63 39.79 -2.08
N GLN A 231 31.34 39.90 -2.43
CA GLN A 231 30.76 41.15 -2.96
C GLN A 231 30.74 42.26 -1.91
N SER A 232 30.40 41.95 -0.65
CA SER A 232 30.42 42.94 0.42
C SER A 232 31.83 43.44 0.73
N ASP A 233 32.82 42.55 0.71
CA ASP A 233 34.21 42.89 0.96
C ASP A 233 34.77 43.81 -0.13
N GLU A 234 34.47 43.50 -1.40
CA GLU A 234 34.87 44.34 -2.55
C GLU A 234 34.20 45.72 -2.49
N ALA A 235 32.91 45.78 -2.18
CA ALA A 235 32.20 47.05 -2.03
C ALA A 235 32.79 47.91 -0.90
N GLU A 236 33.16 47.30 0.24
CA GLU A 236 33.79 48.01 1.34
C GLU A 236 35.20 48.48 0.97
N PHE A 237 35.99 47.67 0.25
CA PHE A 237 37.31 48.06 -0.25
C PHE A 237 37.23 49.29 -1.15
N ILE A 238 36.31 49.30 -2.12
CA ILE A 238 36.08 50.44 -3.02
C ILE A 238 35.65 51.69 -2.20
N ALA A 239 34.75 51.53 -1.24
CA ALA A 239 34.31 52.65 -0.39
C ALA A 239 35.45 53.23 0.48
N ARG A 240 36.36 52.38 0.97
CA ARG A 240 37.57 52.80 1.69
C ARG A 240 38.54 53.57 0.77
N GLN A 241 38.77 53.07 -0.46
CA GLN A 241 39.59 53.75 -1.47
C GLN A 241 39.03 55.15 -1.79
N GLN A 242 37.72 55.27 -2.01
CA GLN A 242 37.07 56.55 -2.31
C GLN A 242 37.16 57.54 -1.15
N ARG A 243 36.98 57.10 0.11
CA ARG A 243 37.15 57.96 1.30
C ARG A 243 38.57 58.48 1.44
N ASN A 244 39.57 57.66 1.12
CA ASN A 244 40.97 58.06 1.18
C ASN A 244 41.36 59.05 0.07
N GLN A 245 40.66 59.01 -1.07
CA GLN A 245 40.87 59.94 -2.19
C GLN A 245 40.20 61.30 -1.99
N ASN A 246 39.09 61.36 -1.24
CA ASN A 246 38.35 62.59 -0.91
C ASN A 246 38.16 62.75 0.62
N PRO A 247 39.19 63.20 1.36
CA PRO A 247 39.06 63.46 2.78
C PRO A 247 38.07 64.62 3.04
N PRO A 248 37.20 64.53 4.05
CA PRO A 248 36.32 65.62 4.41
C PRO A 248 37.14 66.86 4.83
N ALA A 249 36.72 68.03 4.36
CA ALA A 249 37.34 69.33 4.63
C ALA A 249 37.14 69.80 6.07
#